data_AF-A0A183T527-F1
#
_entry.id   AF-A0A183T527-F1
#
_cell.length_a   1.000
_cell.length_b   1.000
_cell.length_c   1.000
_cell.angle_alpha   90.00
_cell.angle_beta   90.00
_cell.angle_gamma   90.00
#
_symmetry.space_group_name_H-M   'P 1'
#
loop_
_entity.id
_entity.type
_entity.pdbx_description
1 polymer ?
#
loop_
_entity_poly.entity_id
_entity_poly.type
_entity_poly.pdbx_seq_one_letter_code
_entity_poly.pdbx_strand_id
1 'polypeptide(L)'
;LSDSLFLSPSPSISTAAVDFFTQINMLYGTLTEFCTEETCRVMSAGPKYQYYWADGQSIKKPIKCPAPQYVNFLMCWVHKQLENEAIFPSKIGVPFPPDFQKVAKTILKRLFRVYAHIYCEHFHEVRLLDEAAHLNTSFKHFVYFVLEFDLVRKSQLEPLQRVIDVLLRSKDEGAPLPLTDSNGTQQHHQKQLQPNSLPAAQRSEGPALVGSAGAI
;
A
#
# COMPACT_ATOMS: atom_id res chain seq x y z
N LEU A 1 4.88 27.94 32.90
CA LEU A 1 6.00 27.12 32.36
C LEU A 1 5.58 25.71 31.93
N SER A 2 4.30 25.34 32.05
CA SER A 2 3.79 23.99 31.72
C SER A 2 3.10 23.86 30.36
N ASP A 3 2.72 24.95 29.69
CA ASP A 3 1.88 24.86 28.49
C ASP A 3 2.65 24.67 27.17
N SER A 4 3.94 24.99 27.14
CA SER A 4 4.78 24.87 25.94
C SER A 4 5.23 23.43 25.63
N LEU A 5 5.18 22.52 26.61
CA LEU A 5 5.51 21.10 26.42
C LEU A 5 4.36 20.31 25.77
N PHE A 6 3.12 20.80 25.85
CA PHE A 6 1.95 20.15 25.23
C PHE A 6 1.70 20.59 23.78
N LEU A 7 2.32 21.68 23.31
CA LEU A 7 2.13 22.18 21.94
C LEU A 7 3.20 21.70 20.93
N SER A 8 4.29 21.10 21.38
CA SER A 8 5.33 20.62 20.47
C SER A 8 4.90 19.28 19.85
N PRO A 9 4.94 19.13 18.51
CA PRO A 9 4.60 17.86 17.86
C PRO A 9 5.70 16.79 18.06
N SER A 10 6.85 17.14 18.64
CA SER A 10 8.00 16.24 18.76
C SER A 10 7.74 14.93 19.50
N PRO A 11 7.07 14.91 20.67
CA PRO A 11 6.73 13.66 21.36
C PRO A 11 5.87 12.74 20.48
N SER A 12 4.82 13.27 19.83
CA SER A 12 3.95 12.49 18.95
C SER A 12 4.70 11.93 17.75
N ILE A 13 5.58 12.72 17.13
CA ILE A 13 6.44 12.28 16.03
C ILE A 13 7.41 11.18 16.49
N SER A 14 7.95 11.31 17.71
CA SER A 14 8.86 10.34 18.30
C SER A 14 8.19 8.98 18.46
N THR A 15 7.03 8.95 19.12
CA THR A 15 6.23 7.73 19.31
C THR A 15 5.85 7.12 17.96
N ALA A 16 5.32 7.92 17.04
CA ALA A 16 4.91 7.43 15.73
C ALA A 16 6.08 6.85 14.90
N ALA A 17 7.28 7.43 14.98
CA ALA A 17 8.45 6.90 14.29
C ALA A 17 8.83 5.50 14.79
N VAL A 18 8.75 5.25 16.10
CA VAL A 18 8.97 3.93 16.72
C VAL A 18 7.87 2.95 16.31
N ASP A 19 6.62 3.38 16.35
CA ASP A 19 5.46 2.54 16.00
C ASP A 19 5.53 2.10 14.53
N PHE A 20 5.77 3.03 13.61
CA PHE A 20 5.89 2.71 12.18
C PHE A 20 7.12 1.86 11.88
N PHE A 21 8.26 2.11 12.53
CA PHE A 21 9.43 1.25 12.39
C PHE A 21 9.08 -0.19 12.79
N THR A 22 8.43 -0.37 13.94
CA THR A 22 8.04 -1.68 14.45
C THR A 22 7.05 -2.38 13.52
N GLN A 23 6.00 -1.67 13.09
CA GLN A 23 4.98 -2.22 12.18
C GLN A 23 5.58 -2.66 10.84
N ILE A 24 6.45 -1.83 10.24
CA ILE A 24 7.10 -2.16 8.97
C ILE A 24 8.08 -3.31 9.15
N ASN A 25 8.82 -3.37 10.26
CA ASN A 25 9.73 -4.48 10.54
C ASN A 25 8.98 -5.81 10.64
N MET A 26 7.80 -5.81 11.28
CA MET A 26 6.94 -7.00 11.35
C MET A 26 6.38 -7.38 9.98
N LEU A 27 5.82 -6.41 9.23
CA LEU A 27 5.29 -6.63 7.87
C LEU A 27 6.35 -7.11 6.89
N TYR A 28 7.56 -6.57 6.95
CA TYR A 28 8.65 -7.01 6.08
C TYR A 28 9.20 -8.37 6.51
N GLY A 29 9.16 -8.68 7.81
CA GLY A 29 9.59 -9.97 8.37
C GLY A 29 8.91 -11.16 7.71
N THR A 30 7.61 -11.06 7.42
CA THR A 30 6.82 -12.11 6.75
C THR A 30 7.15 -12.27 5.27
N LEU A 31 7.85 -11.29 4.67
CA LEU A 31 8.18 -11.26 3.25
C LEU A 31 9.66 -11.59 2.97
N THR A 32 10.48 -11.79 4.01
CA THR A 32 11.94 -11.98 3.87
C THR A 32 12.32 -13.19 3.02
N GLU A 33 11.47 -14.22 2.97
CA GLU A 33 11.68 -15.44 2.17
C GLU A 33 11.46 -15.19 0.66
N PHE A 34 10.62 -14.21 0.32
CA PHE A 34 10.24 -13.88 -1.05
C PHE A 34 11.08 -12.72 -1.62
N CYS A 35 11.55 -11.81 -0.77
CA CYS A 35 12.44 -10.72 -1.14
C CYS A 35 13.91 -11.17 -1.08
N THR A 36 14.40 -11.70 -2.19
CA THR A 36 15.77 -12.22 -2.32
C THR A 36 16.59 -11.36 -3.27
N GLU A 37 17.91 -11.59 -3.32
CA GLU A 37 18.76 -10.91 -4.30
C GLU A 37 18.43 -11.30 -5.74
N GLU A 38 17.79 -12.44 -5.95
CA GLU A 38 17.40 -12.93 -7.27
C GLU A 38 16.11 -12.28 -7.76
N THR A 39 15.09 -12.22 -6.88
CA THR A 39 13.79 -11.61 -7.18
C THR A 39 13.89 -10.08 -7.20
N CYS A 40 14.65 -9.51 -6.27
CA CYS A 40 14.78 -8.07 -6.07
C CYS A 40 16.24 -7.61 -6.12
N ARG A 41 16.87 -7.77 -7.30
CA ARG A 41 18.27 -7.38 -7.60
C ARG A 41 18.60 -5.92 -7.32
N VAL A 42 17.58 -5.09 -7.21
CA VAL A 42 17.68 -3.65 -6.93
C VAL A 42 16.55 -3.24 -6.00
N MET A 43 16.81 -2.30 -5.09
CA MET A 43 15.73 -1.68 -4.32
C MET A 43 14.91 -0.76 -5.22
N SER A 44 13.68 -1.16 -5.57
CA SER A 44 12.76 -0.42 -6.44
C SER A 44 11.38 -0.22 -5.83
N ALA A 45 10.62 0.70 -6.43
CA ALA A 45 9.17 0.78 -6.27
C ALA A 45 8.55 0.85 -7.67
N GLY A 46 8.37 -0.32 -8.28
CA GLY A 46 7.97 -0.45 -9.68
C GLY A 46 9.07 -0.01 -10.65
N PRO A 47 8.76 0.07 -11.95
CA PRO A 47 9.77 0.26 -13.00
C PRO A 47 10.37 1.68 -13.04
N LYS A 48 9.69 2.66 -12.43
CA LYS A 48 10.07 4.08 -12.50
C LYS A 48 11.02 4.52 -11.40
N TYR A 49 11.01 3.84 -10.25
CA TYR A 49 11.70 4.29 -9.05
C TYR A 49 12.73 3.28 -8.58
N GLN A 50 13.97 3.75 -8.45
CA GLN A 50 15.09 2.99 -7.89
C GLN A 50 15.72 3.77 -6.75
N TYR A 51 15.97 3.07 -5.63
CA TYR A 51 16.53 3.66 -4.42
C TYR A 51 17.97 3.21 -4.22
N TYR A 52 18.83 4.18 -3.94
CA TYR A 52 20.25 3.98 -3.63
C TYR A 52 20.46 4.22 -2.13
N TRP A 53 21.37 3.46 -1.53
CA TRP A 53 21.66 3.52 -0.10
C TRP A 53 22.86 4.41 0.18
N ALA A 54 22.72 5.31 1.15
CA ALA A 54 23.82 6.03 1.77
C ALA A 54 23.39 6.42 3.19
N ASP A 55 24.25 6.21 4.18
CA ASP A 55 24.00 6.63 5.57
C ASP A 55 24.70 7.95 5.91
N GLY A 56 25.55 8.47 5.02
CA GLY A 56 26.32 9.70 5.23
C GLY A 56 27.49 9.54 6.21
N GLN A 57 27.69 8.35 6.78
CA GLN A 57 28.74 8.04 7.73
C GLN A 57 29.69 7.00 7.15
N SER A 58 29.29 5.72 7.14
CA SER A 58 30.07 4.61 6.61
C SER A 58 30.03 4.56 5.08
N ILE A 59 28.90 4.92 4.49
CA ILE A 59 28.63 4.92 3.06
C ILE A 59 28.24 6.35 2.66
N LYS A 60 29.27 7.13 2.30
CA LYS A 60 29.10 8.55 1.91
C LYS A 60 28.55 8.72 0.49
N LYS A 61 28.86 7.79 -0.41
CA LYS A 61 28.36 7.80 -1.79
C LYS A 61 27.20 6.83 -1.94
N PRO A 62 26.06 7.24 -2.55
CA PRO A 62 24.94 6.34 -2.79
C PRO A 62 25.37 5.09 -3.56
N ILE A 63 25.14 3.92 -2.98
CA ILE A 63 25.41 2.61 -3.60
C ILE A 63 24.11 1.98 -4.09
N LYS A 64 24.24 1.24 -5.19
CA LYS A 64 23.19 0.35 -5.67
C LYS A 64 23.33 -0.99 -4.94
N CYS A 65 22.24 -1.49 -4.38
CA CYS A 65 22.20 -2.80 -3.75
C CYS A 65 20.84 -3.48 -3.98
N PRO A 66 20.78 -4.82 -3.82
CA PRO A 66 19.52 -5.56 -3.79
C PRO A 66 18.56 -5.05 -2.71
N ALA A 67 17.26 -5.22 -2.94
CA ALA A 67 16.23 -4.80 -1.98
C ALA A 67 16.41 -5.38 -0.57
N PRO A 68 16.66 -6.70 -0.38
CA PRO A 68 16.83 -7.22 0.99
C PRO A 68 18.03 -6.61 1.71
N GLN A 69 19.13 -6.38 1.00
CA GLN A 69 20.30 -5.70 1.55
C GLN A 69 20.01 -4.24 1.89
N TYR A 70 19.27 -3.53 1.04
CA TYR A 70 18.84 -2.17 1.28
C TYR A 70 17.97 -2.06 2.54
N VAL A 71 16.96 -2.93 2.66
CA VAL A 71 16.04 -2.93 3.79
C VAL A 71 16.80 -3.24 5.08
N ASN A 72 17.73 -4.20 5.07
CA ASN A 72 18.59 -4.48 6.22
C ASN A 72 19.40 -3.24 6.66
N PHE A 73 20.09 -2.58 5.73
CA PHE A 73 20.83 -1.35 6.06
C PHE A 73 19.91 -0.26 6.61
N LEU A 74 18.71 -0.12 6.05
CA LEU A 74 17.71 0.83 6.49
C LEU A 74 17.25 0.53 7.92
N MET A 75 16.86 -0.71 8.21
CA MET A 75 16.37 -1.09 9.53
C MET A 75 17.45 -0.93 10.60
N CYS A 76 18.68 -1.39 10.33
CA CYS A 76 19.80 -1.18 11.25
C CYS A 76 20.09 0.30 11.48
N TRP A 77 20.01 1.13 10.44
CA TRP A 77 20.25 2.57 10.58
C TRP A 77 19.14 3.25 11.38
N VAL A 78 17.86 2.96 11.09
CA VAL A 78 16.72 3.55 11.81
C VAL A 78 16.77 3.15 13.28
N HIS A 79 16.99 1.86 13.58
CA HIS A 79 17.11 1.37 14.95
C HIS A 79 18.17 2.14 15.75
N LYS A 80 19.38 2.32 15.19
CA LYS A 80 20.44 3.13 15.81
C LYS A 80 20.05 4.59 16.04
N GLN A 81 19.20 5.18 15.19
CA GLN A 81 18.71 6.54 15.42
C GLN A 81 17.70 6.57 16.57
N LEU A 82 16.77 5.60 16.62
CA LEU A 82 15.71 5.53 17.63
C LEU A 82 16.26 5.23 19.03
N GLU A 83 17.35 4.47 19.13
CA GLU A 83 18.05 4.19 20.40
C GLU A 83 18.97 5.33 20.87
N ASN A 84 19.21 6.33 20.02
CA ASN A 84 20.08 7.44 20.37
C ASN A 84 19.33 8.44 21.24
N GLU A 85 19.52 8.36 22.57
CA GLU A 85 18.95 9.28 23.57
C GLU A 85 19.25 10.77 23.33
N ALA A 86 20.30 11.10 22.56
CA ALA A 86 20.58 12.48 22.19
C ALA A 86 19.61 13.02 21.11
N ILE A 87 18.97 12.13 20.35
CA ILE A 87 18.00 12.44 19.29
C ILE A 87 16.58 12.12 19.76
N PHE A 88 16.38 10.93 20.32
CA PHE A 88 15.10 10.40 20.81
C PHE A 88 15.18 10.23 22.35
N PRO A 89 15.02 11.32 23.13
CA PRO A 89 15.07 11.23 24.59
C PRO A 89 13.91 10.38 25.12
N SER A 90 14.21 9.39 25.97
CA SER A 90 13.21 8.54 26.65
C SER A 90 12.81 9.05 28.04
N LYS A 91 13.62 9.94 28.62
CA LYS A 91 13.43 10.47 29.98
C LYS A 91 12.48 11.67 30.00
N ILE A 92 11.50 11.62 30.89
CA ILE A 92 10.57 12.73 31.14
C ILE A 92 11.37 13.98 31.55
N GLY A 93 11.04 15.11 30.93
CA GLY A 93 11.66 16.41 31.21
C GLY A 93 12.92 16.71 30.39
N VAL A 94 13.42 15.77 29.58
CA VAL A 94 14.51 16.04 28.63
C VAL A 94 13.92 16.57 27.31
N PRO A 95 14.31 17.78 26.86
CA PRO A 95 13.80 18.34 25.61
C PRO A 95 14.39 17.64 24.39
N PHE A 96 13.63 17.59 23.30
CA PHE A 96 14.12 17.15 21.99
C PHE A 96 15.17 18.13 21.45
N PRO A 97 16.23 17.64 20.76
CA PRO A 97 17.24 18.51 20.19
C PRO A 97 16.69 19.29 18.97
N PRO A 98 17.32 20.41 18.60
CA PRO A 98 16.89 21.23 17.45
C PRO A 98 16.86 20.50 16.11
N ASP A 99 17.67 19.45 15.94
CA ASP A 99 17.79 18.67 14.71
C ASP A 99 16.85 17.44 14.69
N PHE A 100 16.12 17.15 15.77
CA PHE A 100 15.19 16.02 15.87
C PHE A 100 14.28 15.89 14.66
N GLN A 101 13.60 16.98 14.30
CA GLN A 101 12.61 16.95 13.22
C GLN A 101 13.26 16.60 11.87
N LYS A 102 14.50 17.03 11.63
CA LYS A 102 15.26 16.67 10.42
C LYS A 102 15.58 15.18 10.39
N VAL A 103 15.95 14.59 11.53
CA VAL A 103 16.22 13.16 11.64
C VAL A 103 14.93 12.35 11.47
N ALA A 104 13.85 12.74 12.15
CA ALA A 104 12.53 12.09 12.05
C ALA A 104 11.98 12.11 10.61
N LYS A 105 12.05 13.27 9.91
CA LYS A 105 11.71 13.37 8.48
C LYS A 105 12.54 12.41 7.62
N THR A 106 13.81 12.21 7.96
CA THR A 106 14.70 11.29 7.23
C THR A 106 14.32 9.83 7.48
N ILE A 107 14.00 9.46 8.73
CA ILE A 107 13.52 8.13 9.11
C ILE A 107 12.23 7.81 8.35
N LEU A 108 11.19 8.65 8.49
CA LEU A 108 9.87 8.39 7.89
C LEU A 108 9.95 8.32 6.36
N LYS A 109 10.70 9.22 5.72
CA LYS A 109 10.94 9.15 4.27
C LYS A 109 11.61 7.84 3.85
N ARG A 110 12.54 7.30 4.65
CA ARG A 110 13.19 6.01 4.36
C ARG A 110 12.21 4.86 4.57
N LEU A 111 11.47 4.84 5.68
CA LEU A 111 10.45 3.85 5.97
C LEU A 111 9.38 3.76 4.87
N PHE A 112 8.97 4.90 4.29
CA PHE A 112 8.08 4.92 3.11
C PHE A 112 8.62 4.07 1.94
N ARG A 113 9.93 4.01 1.72
CA ARG A 113 10.51 3.22 0.63
C ARG A 113 10.26 1.73 0.79
N VAL A 114 10.17 1.24 2.04
CA VAL A 114 9.86 -0.15 2.33
C VAL A 114 8.39 -0.44 1.98
N TYR A 115 7.45 0.43 2.37
CA TYR A 115 6.06 0.34 1.90
C TYR A 115 5.97 0.33 0.38
N ALA A 116 6.64 1.28 -0.27
CA ALA A 116 6.63 1.40 -1.73
C ALA A 116 7.15 0.14 -2.42
N HIS A 117 8.18 -0.48 -1.86
CA HIS A 117 8.70 -1.74 -2.35
C HIS A 117 7.71 -2.89 -2.15
N ILE A 118 7.13 -3.03 -0.95
CA ILE A 118 6.16 -4.09 -0.64
C ILE A 118 4.94 -4.00 -1.57
N TYR A 119 4.34 -2.82 -1.73
CA TYR A 119 3.17 -2.64 -2.60
C TYR A 119 3.44 -2.91 -4.08
N CYS A 120 4.65 -2.60 -4.57
CA CYS A 120 4.96 -2.74 -5.99
C CYS A 120 5.47 -4.14 -6.35
N GLU A 121 6.28 -4.75 -5.48
CA GLU A 121 7.01 -5.98 -5.82
C GLU A 121 6.46 -7.22 -5.08
N HIS A 122 5.82 -7.04 -3.90
CA HIS A 122 5.43 -8.15 -3.02
C HIS A 122 3.95 -8.17 -2.64
N PHE A 123 3.10 -7.39 -3.32
CA PHE A 123 1.68 -7.34 -2.97
C PHE A 123 0.94 -8.65 -3.28
N HIS A 124 1.50 -9.50 -4.17
CA HIS A 124 0.95 -10.84 -4.39
C HIS A 124 1.11 -11.70 -3.15
N GLU A 125 2.32 -11.77 -2.60
CA GLU A 125 2.66 -12.53 -1.40
C GLU A 125 1.91 -12.01 -0.17
N VAL A 126 1.78 -10.68 -0.03
CA VAL A 126 0.95 -10.06 1.02
C VAL A 126 -0.50 -10.55 0.97
N ARG A 127 -1.07 -10.76 -0.23
CA ARG A 127 -2.42 -11.33 -0.36
C ARG A 127 -2.46 -12.81 -0.05
N LEU A 128 -1.43 -13.56 -0.42
CA LEU A 128 -1.34 -15.00 -0.10
C LEU A 128 -1.26 -15.24 1.41
N LEU A 129 -0.61 -14.34 2.15
CA LEU A 129 -0.48 -14.39 3.60
C LEU A 129 -1.69 -13.77 4.35
N ASP A 130 -2.71 -13.29 3.63
CA ASP A 130 -3.87 -12.56 4.18
C ASP A 130 -3.50 -11.30 5.00
N GLU A 131 -2.39 -10.64 4.61
CA GLU A 131 -1.85 -9.47 5.32
C GLU A 131 -2.24 -8.13 4.67
N ALA A 132 -3.00 -8.15 3.58
CA ALA A 132 -3.37 -6.94 2.84
C ALA A 132 -4.10 -5.91 3.71
N ALA A 133 -4.98 -6.35 4.62
CA ALA A 133 -5.67 -5.46 5.55
C ALA A 133 -4.71 -4.79 6.54
N HIS A 134 -3.72 -5.54 7.04
CA HIS A 134 -2.70 -5.06 7.96
C HIS A 134 -1.79 -4.02 7.27
N LEU A 135 -1.29 -4.35 6.07
CA LEU A 135 -0.50 -3.44 5.25
C LEU A 135 -1.27 -2.14 4.92
N ASN A 136 -2.52 -2.26 4.47
CA ASN A 136 -3.35 -1.11 4.12
C ASN A 136 -3.64 -0.20 5.32
N THR A 137 -3.97 -0.78 6.47
CA THR A 137 -4.27 -0.01 7.69
C THR A 137 -3.03 0.71 8.20
N SER A 138 -1.90 0.01 8.28
CA SER A 138 -0.63 0.58 8.70
C SER A 138 -0.16 1.68 7.76
N PHE A 139 -0.23 1.45 6.44
CA PHE A 139 0.15 2.45 5.44
C PHE A 139 -0.81 3.66 5.41
N LYS A 140 -2.12 3.45 5.56
CA LYS A 140 -3.10 4.54 5.65
C LYS A 140 -2.79 5.45 6.85
N HIS A 141 -2.53 4.86 8.02
CA HIS A 141 -2.14 5.62 9.21
C HIS A 141 -0.82 6.37 8.98
N PHE A 142 0.18 5.71 8.39
CA PHE A 142 1.45 6.34 8.03
C PHE A 142 1.26 7.57 7.14
N VAL A 143 0.44 7.45 6.08
CA VAL A 143 0.20 8.54 5.14
C VAL A 143 -0.52 9.72 5.80
N TYR A 144 -1.57 9.48 6.60
CA TYR A 144 -2.22 10.56 7.35
C TYR A 144 -1.23 11.26 8.28
N PHE A 145 -0.42 10.50 9.01
CA PHE A 145 0.53 11.05 9.96
C PHE A 145 1.60 11.91 9.29
N VAL A 146 2.23 11.42 8.22
CA VAL A 146 3.29 12.19 7.55
C VAL A 146 2.78 13.42 6.82
N LEU A 147 1.51 13.43 6.40
CA LEU A 147 0.86 14.59 5.78
C LEU A 147 0.46 15.63 6.83
N GLU A 148 -0.12 15.21 7.95
CA GLU A 148 -0.54 16.11 9.05
C GLU A 148 0.64 16.93 9.60
N PHE A 149 1.78 16.29 9.80
CA PHE A 149 2.98 16.93 10.38
C PHE A 149 4.01 17.40 9.34
N ASP A 150 3.67 17.41 8.04
CA ASP A 150 4.57 17.75 6.92
C ASP A 150 5.94 17.02 6.99
N LEU A 151 5.91 15.72 7.31
CA LEU A 151 7.12 14.92 7.52
C LEU A 151 7.68 14.37 6.21
N VAL A 152 6.83 14.13 5.23
CA VAL A 152 7.20 13.64 3.90
C VAL A 152 6.48 14.47 2.83
N ARG A 153 7.27 15.08 1.93
CA ARG A 153 6.71 15.86 0.82
C ARG A 153 5.90 14.96 -0.11
N LYS A 154 4.77 15.46 -0.62
CA LYS A 154 3.89 14.74 -1.56
C LYS A 154 4.63 14.17 -2.78
N SER A 155 5.63 14.88 -3.31
CA SER A 155 6.44 14.37 -4.43
C SER A 155 7.26 13.12 -4.11
N GLN A 156 7.55 12.84 -2.83
CA GLN A 156 8.21 11.61 -2.41
C GLN A 156 7.22 10.44 -2.28
N LEU A 157 5.92 10.73 -2.19
CA LEU A 157 4.86 9.74 -2.08
C LEU A 157 4.33 9.27 -3.45
N GLU A 158 4.75 9.92 -4.54
CA GLU A 158 4.33 9.65 -5.92
C GLU A 158 4.33 8.16 -6.30
N PRO A 159 5.35 7.34 -5.93
CA PRO A 159 5.37 5.92 -6.28
C PRO A 159 4.10 5.15 -5.87
N LEU A 160 3.43 5.61 -4.81
CA LEU A 160 2.20 5.01 -4.30
C LEU A 160 0.99 5.94 -4.44
N GLN A 161 1.04 6.98 -5.29
CA GLN A 161 -0.04 7.97 -5.39
C GLN A 161 -1.40 7.32 -5.65
N ARG A 162 -1.48 6.34 -6.57
CA ARG A 162 -2.72 5.61 -6.84
C ARG A 162 -3.25 4.86 -5.62
N VAL A 163 -2.37 4.23 -4.85
CA VAL A 163 -2.75 3.50 -3.63
C VAL A 163 -3.24 4.49 -2.57
N ILE A 164 -2.55 5.61 -2.41
CA ILE A 164 -2.92 6.70 -1.50
C ILE A 164 -4.32 7.24 -1.87
N ASP A 165 -4.55 7.53 -3.15
CA ASP A 165 -5.85 8.00 -3.63
C ASP A 165 -6.96 6.99 -3.35
N VAL A 166 -6.67 5.68 -3.39
CA VAL A 166 -7.64 4.64 -3.05
C VAL A 166 -7.92 4.58 -1.55
N LEU A 167 -6.88 4.59 -0.73
CA LEU A 167 -6.98 4.40 0.72
C LEU A 167 -7.56 5.62 1.45
N LEU A 168 -7.33 6.82 0.90
CA LEU A 168 -7.79 8.08 1.48
C LEU A 168 -9.15 8.54 0.95
N ARG A 169 -9.74 7.86 -0.04
CA ARG A 169 -11.15 8.08 -0.38
C ARG A 169 -12.00 7.83 0.87
N SER A 170 -12.76 8.84 1.28
CA SER A 170 -13.81 8.71 2.30
C SER A 170 -14.77 7.59 1.89
N LYS A 171 -15.32 6.85 2.86
CA LYS A 171 -16.42 5.89 2.63
C LYS A 171 -17.69 6.64 2.19
N ASP A 172 -17.68 7.18 0.98
CA ASP A 172 -18.86 7.33 0.15
C ASP A 172 -18.49 6.63 -1.16
N GLU A 173 -19.36 5.74 -1.61
CA GLU A 173 -19.20 4.85 -2.77
C GLU A 173 -18.35 3.58 -2.54
N GLY A 174 -19.05 2.51 -2.13
CA GLY A 174 -18.55 1.14 -2.03
C GLY A 174 -18.18 0.53 -3.38
N ALA A 175 -17.03 0.94 -3.93
CA ALA A 175 -16.44 0.30 -5.09
C ALA A 175 -15.41 -0.77 -4.67
N PRO A 176 -15.46 -2.00 -5.22
CA PRO A 176 -14.43 -3.00 -5.01
C PRO A 176 -13.06 -2.50 -5.51
N LEU A 177 -12.00 -2.87 -4.80
CA LEU A 177 -10.62 -2.59 -5.21
C LEU A 177 -10.37 -3.14 -6.63
N PRO A 178 -9.87 -2.34 -7.59
CA PRO A 178 -9.41 -2.87 -8.86
C PRO A 178 -8.11 -3.64 -8.63
N LEU A 179 -8.18 -4.95 -8.68
CA LEU A 179 -7.01 -5.80 -8.90
C LEU A 179 -6.64 -5.67 -10.36
N THR A 180 -5.42 -5.23 -10.67
CA THR A 180 -4.90 -5.30 -12.04
C THR A 180 -4.40 -6.71 -12.30
N ASP A 181 -5.06 -7.43 -13.20
CA ASP A 181 -4.44 -8.48 -14.00
C ASP A 181 -3.69 -7.85 -15.18
N SER A 182 -2.44 -8.25 -15.33
CA SER A 182 -1.65 -7.94 -16.51
C SER A 182 -2.11 -8.83 -17.64
N ASN A 183 -3.15 -8.43 -18.37
CA ASN A 183 -3.33 -8.73 -19.79
C ASN A 183 -4.51 -7.95 -20.36
N GLY A 184 -4.21 -6.95 -21.19
CA GLY A 184 -5.22 -6.28 -21.99
C GLY A 184 -5.85 -7.26 -22.99
N THR A 185 -7.04 -7.75 -22.69
CA THR A 185 -7.96 -8.28 -23.69
C THR A 185 -9.39 -8.02 -23.25
N GLN A 186 -10.08 -7.17 -24.01
CA GLN A 186 -11.52 -6.93 -23.83
C GLN A 186 -12.29 -8.21 -24.19
N GLN A 187 -13.16 -8.69 -23.31
CA GLN A 187 -14.32 -9.49 -23.73
C GLN A 187 -15.58 -8.96 -23.06
N HIS A 188 -16.47 -8.44 -23.91
CA HIS A 188 -17.87 -8.20 -23.64
C HIS A 188 -18.55 -9.51 -23.23
N HIS A 189 -19.13 -9.58 -22.03
CA HIS A 189 -20.23 -10.49 -21.76
C HIS A 189 -21.29 -9.80 -20.91
N GLN A 190 -22.20 -9.14 -21.62
CA GLN A 190 -23.46 -8.67 -21.10
C GLN A 190 -24.40 -9.88 -21.01
N LYS A 191 -24.75 -10.32 -19.79
CA LYS A 191 -25.87 -11.23 -19.59
C LYS A 191 -26.92 -10.52 -18.74
N GLN A 192 -27.86 -9.88 -19.42
CA GLN A 192 -29.10 -9.41 -18.81
C GLN A 192 -29.92 -10.62 -18.33
N LEU A 193 -30.44 -10.50 -17.10
CA LEU A 193 -31.48 -11.36 -16.57
C LEU A 193 -32.79 -11.09 -17.31
N GLN A 194 -33.49 -12.16 -17.74
CA GLN A 194 -34.91 -12.12 -18.09
C GLN A 194 -35.69 -13.01 -17.11
N PRO A 195 -36.87 -12.60 -16.62
CA PRO A 195 -37.79 -13.50 -15.95
C PRO A 195 -38.80 -14.12 -16.93
N ASN A 196 -39.15 -15.38 -16.64
CA ASN A 196 -40.09 -16.24 -17.35
C ASN A 196 -41.45 -15.60 -17.69
N SER A 197 -42.00 -15.96 -18.87
CA SER A 197 -43.45 -16.13 -19.09
C SER A 197 -43.71 -17.18 -20.18
N LEU A 198 -44.75 -18.00 -19.96
CA LEU A 198 -45.15 -19.21 -20.70
C LEU A 198 -45.56 -18.93 -22.17
N PRO A 199 -45.54 -19.96 -23.06
CA PRO A 199 -45.89 -19.79 -24.47
C PRO A 199 -47.39 -19.84 -24.72
N ALA A 200 -47.92 -18.87 -25.48
CA ALA A 200 -49.26 -18.90 -26.04
C ALA A 200 -49.21 -19.34 -27.52
N ALA A 201 -50.13 -20.24 -27.84
CA ALA A 201 -50.47 -20.85 -29.13
C ALA A 201 -50.18 -20.03 -30.40
N GLN A 202 -49.51 -20.66 -31.37
CA GLN A 202 -49.57 -20.25 -32.78
C GLN A 202 -50.63 -21.04 -33.55
N ARG A 203 -51.49 -20.27 -34.20
CA ARG A 203 -52.53 -20.65 -35.14
C ARG A 203 -51.94 -21.22 -36.43
N SER A 204 -52.54 -22.34 -36.85
CA SER A 204 -52.98 -22.70 -38.20
C SER A 204 -52.18 -22.21 -39.42
N GLU A 205 -51.66 -23.13 -40.22
CA GLU A 205 -52.07 -23.31 -41.63
C GLU A 205 -51.93 -24.80 -42.02
N GLY A 206 -53.01 -25.39 -42.51
CA GLY A 206 -53.08 -26.75 -43.04
C GLY A 206 -54.21 -26.82 -44.08
N PRO A 207 -54.03 -27.50 -45.23
CA PRO A 207 -54.78 -27.23 -46.43
C PRO A 207 -56.16 -27.92 -46.47
N ALA A 208 -57.04 -27.32 -47.27
CA ALA A 208 -58.38 -27.77 -47.58
C ALA A 208 -58.41 -29.19 -48.18
N LEU A 209 -59.35 -30.02 -47.71
CA LEU A 209 -60.00 -31.04 -48.54
C LEU A 209 -61.49 -31.16 -48.21
N VAL A 210 -62.23 -31.32 -49.29
CA VAL A 210 -63.66 -31.19 -49.52
C VAL A 210 -64.45 -32.33 -48.85
N GLY A 211 -65.61 -32.01 -48.30
CA GLY A 211 -66.55 -32.99 -47.76
C GLY A 211 -67.42 -33.66 -48.84
N SER A 212 -67.92 -34.84 -48.52
CA SER A 212 -69.17 -35.37 -49.04
C SER A 212 -69.73 -36.39 -48.06
N ALA A 213 -70.98 -36.16 -47.67
CA ALA A 213 -71.82 -36.99 -46.83
C ALA A 213 -72.30 -38.27 -47.54
N GLY A 214 -72.80 -39.24 -46.77
CA GLY A 214 -73.72 -40.27 -47.26
C GLY A 214 -73.91 -41.51 -46.37
N ALA A 215 -75.14 -41.66 -45.85
CA ALA A 215 -75.80 -42.88 -45.32
C ALA A 215 -75.37 -43.33 -43.88
N ILE A 216 -76.24 -43.60 -42.91
CA ILE A 216 -77.66 -44.01 -42.84
C ILE A 216 -78.29 -43.37 -41.59
#